data_AF-A0A7C5ZM81-F1
#
_entry.id   AF-A0A7C5ZM81-F1
#
_cell.length_a   1.000
_cell.length_b   1.000
_cell.length_c   1.000
_cell.angle_alpha   90.00
_cell.angle_beta   90.00
_cell.angle_gamma   90.00
#
_symmetry.space_group_name_H-M   'P 1'
#
loop_
_entity.id
_entity.type
_entity.pdbx_description
1 polymer ?
#
loop_
_entity_poly.entity_id
_entity_poly.type
_entity_poly.pdbx_seq_one_letter_code
_entity_poly.pdbx_strand_id
1 'polypeptide(L)'
;MSSPKPITAVGLSLLAALILATGCAESSAPVKAASAGPTLAPTAVLIQPRSQAVDTMENSRPAYSGSVRAVNQVEIAPKTSGRIAKMYVDAGSIVKAGDTLFELERTTQEAQLAQAQAVLAGARARLRSLEAGPRVEMVAEAEANLEATRQRLALVERGGRPEQVAQAEAVLRSAQARLAEVRRGAPPAEIQQAKLALDQAKNARWAAQIQRDGLCGNGQVPEFQCRAGDAQVAVTQTAVEQAEARYLELKAGPTAEQVAQVEAAVQAAQAQVALARTPSLPEEAGQARAAVRAAEAQILKAQSALSTKAQAEAYVQSVRRKIRESFGPDPERTPLNPRITGVVDRDAYKIEKVIFDSRPNFPVTANLYVPKGRKFPLPGVVGSCGHSVNGKAADTYQAFAQGLARLGYVVLIFDPIGQGERLQWVDAALKPRLGSGTREHIYFGNQQFLVGEFFGSWRAWDGIRALDYLLSRPEVDAQRIGCTGNSGGGTHTAYLAALDDRIQVAAP
;
A
#
# COMPACT_ATOMS: atom_id res chain seq x y z
N MET A 1 -57.38 9.98 -3.57
CA MET A 1 -58.13 8.92 -4.28
C MET A 1 -57.29 7.64 -4.28
N SER A 2 -57.93 6.47 -4.31
CA SER A 2 -57.38 5.09 -4.44
C SER A 2 -56.00 4.72 -3.87
N SER A 3 -56.04 3.94 -2.78
CA SER A 3 -55.33 2.64 -2.68
C SER A 3 -56.30 1.53 -3.18
N PRO A 4 -56.04 0.19 -3.11
CA PRO A 4 -54.80 -0.55 -2.82
C PRO A 4 -54.50 -1.82 -3.70
N LYS A 5 -53.21 -2.18 -3.83
CA LYS A 5 -52.71 -3.59 -3.89
C LYS A 5 -53.25 -4.51 -5.06
N PRO A 6 -53.27 -5.87 -4.95
CA PRO A 6 -52.11 -6.74 -5.32
C PRO A 6 -52.41 -7.95 -6.25
N ILE A 7 -51.41 -8.45 -6.98
CA ILE A 7 -51.45 -9.69 -7.80
C ILE A 7 -50.03 -10.31 -7.86
N THR A 8 -49.76 -11.62 -7.89
CA THR A 8 -50.31 -12.86 -7.23
C THR A 8 -49.21 -13.95 -7.31
N ALA A 9 -49.37 -15.08 -6.61
CA ALA A 9 -48.56 -16.30 -6.81
C ALA A 9 -49.43 -17.50 -7.24
N VAL A 10 -49.02 -18.20 -8.31
CA VAL A 10 -49.57 -19.45 -8.90
C VAL A 10 -48.41 -20.10 -9.69
N GLY A 11 -48.20 -21.41 -9.86
CA GLY A 11 -48.80 -22.68 -9.41
C GLY A 11 -47.78 -23.81 -9.73
N LEU A 12 -47.80 -25.02 -9.14
CA LEU A 12 -48.59 -26.20 -9.53
C LEU A 12 -48.73 -26.40 -11.07
N SER A 13 -48.54 -27.59 -11.67
CA SER A 13 -48.23 -28.93 -11.13
C SER A 13 -47.83 -29.92 -12.24
N LEU A 14 -47.38 -31.13 -11.86
CA LEU A 14 -47.35 -32.43 -12.59
C LEU A 14 -47.43 -32.46 -14.14
N LEU A 15 -46.51 -33.21 -14.76
CA LEU A 15 -46.87 -34.48 -15.43
C LEU A 15 -45.65 -35.42 -15.56
N ALA A 16 -45.84 -36.63 -16.10
CA ALA A 16 -44.85 -37.71 -16.09
C ALA A 16 -44.77 -38.51 -17.40
N ALA A 17 -43.61 -39.15 -17.57
CA ALA A 17 -43.37 -40.42 -18.28
C ALA A 17 -43.30 -40.49 -19.82
N LEU A 18 -42.60 -41.53 -20.28
CA LEU A 18 -42.53 -42.15 -21.63
C LEU A 18 -41.85 -41.34 -22.78
N ILE A 19 -41.21 -41.94 -23.80
CA ILE A 19 -40.38 -43.18 -23.92
C ILE A 19 -39.68 -43.22 -25.32
N LEU A 20 -38.90 -44.28 -25.61
CA LEU A 20 -38.16 -44.60 -26.88
C LEU A 20 -36.87 -43.77 -27.14
N ALA A 21 -35.72 -44.25 -27.66
CA ALA A 21 -35.13 -45.56 -28.03
C ALA A 21 -34.82 -45.81 -29.52
N THR A 22 -33.61 -46.32 -29.79
CA THR A 22 -33.16 -47.21 -30.89
C THR A 22 -31.63 -47.46 -30.69
N GLY A 23 -31.03 -48.62 -31.01
CA GLY A 23 -31.59 -49.92 -31.41
C GLY A 23 -30.48 -50.93 -31.81
N CYS A 24 -30.87 -52.22 -31.91
CA CYS A 24 -30.15 -53.33 -32.60
C CYS A 24 -28.82 -53.87 -31.99
N ALA A 25 -28.46 -55.16 -32.11
CA ALA A 25 -29.23 -56.40 -32.39
C ALA A 25 -28.40 -57.68 -32.08
N GLU A 26 -29.07 -58.85 -32.06
CA GLU A 26 -28.50 -60.22 -32.16
C GLU A 26 -27.58 -60.77 -31.04
N SER A 27 -27.44 -62.10 -30.82
CA SER A 27 -28.35 -63.25 -31.02
C SER A 27 -27.79 -64.52 -30.33
N SER A 28 -28.68 -65.37 -29.78
CA SER A 28 -28.63 -66.86 -29.76
C SER A 28 -29.11 -67.52 -28.45
N ALA A 29 -29.78 -68.66 -28.61
CA ALA A 29 -30.18 -69.62 -27.57
C ALA A 29 -30.25 -71.02 -28.22
N PRO A 30 -30.35 -72.11 -27.44
CA PRO A 30 -31.57 -72.94 -27.59
C PRO A 30 -32.10 -73.55 -26.27
N VAL A 31 -33.18 -74.34 -26.39
CA VAL A 31 -34.10 -74.77 -25.31
C VAL A 31 -34.35 -76.28 -25.35
N LYS A 32 -34.64 -76.91 -24.19
CA LYS A 32 -35.53 -78.10 -24.06
C LYS A 32 -35.86 -78.38 -22.57
N ALA A 33 -37.04 -78.88 -22.16
CA ALA A 33 -38.40 -78.77 -22.72
C ALA A 33 -39.46 -79.34 -21.73
N ALA A 34 -40.64 -78.68 -21.67
CA ALA A 34 -41.96 -79.23 -21.26
C ALA A 34 -42.13 -79.80 -19.81
N SER A 35 -43.33 -80.00 -19.25
CA SER A 35 -44.71 -79.90 -19.80
C SER A 35 -45.75 -79.37 -18.78
N ALA A 36 -46.99 -79.18 -19.27
CA ALA A 36 -48.25 -78.86 -18.55
C ALA A 36 -48.53 -79.70 -17.25
N GLY A 37 -49.50 -79.35 -16.39
CA GLY A 37 -50.72 -78.60 -16.65
C GLY A 37 -51.53 -78.16 -15.39
N PRO A 38 -52.86 -77.88 -15.50
CA PRO A 38 -53.49 -76.82 -14.69
C PRO A 38 -54.27 -77.23 -13.43
N THR A 39 -54.24 -76.33 -12.45
CA THR A 39 -55.38 -75.71 -11.74
C THR A 39 -56.60 -76.57 -11.34
N LEU A 40 -56.85 -76.68 -10.02
CA LEU A 40 -58.03 -76.09 -9.34
C LEU A 40 -57.97 -76.28 -7.79
N ALA A 41 -58.73 -75.46 -7.08
CA ALA A 41 -58.95 -75.50 -5.62
C ALA A 41 -60.28 -76.26 -5.30
N PRO A 42 -60.78 -76.44 -4.05
CA PRO A 42 -60.35 -75.81 -2.78
C PRO A 42 -60.44 -76.70 -1.49
N THR A 43 -60.26 -76.04 -0.33
CA THR A 43 -60.82 -76.38 1.01
C THR A 43 -60.21 -77.55 1.80
N ALA A 44 -60.04 -77.34 3.11
CA ALA A 44 -59.48 -78.29 4.09
C ALA A 44 -60.58 -79.11 4.83
N VAL A 45 -60.19 -80.14 5.63
CA VAL A 45 -60.72 -80.45 7.00
C VAL A 45 -60.15 -81.76 7.63
N LEU A 46 -59.78 -81.66 8.92
CA LEU A 46 -59.63 -82.65 10.03
C LEU A 46 -59.15 -84.15 9.88
N ILE A 47 -58.09 -84.46 10.66
CA ILE A 47 -57.95 -85.54 11.70
C ILE A 47 -57.66 -87.04 11.33
N GLN A 48 -56.98 -87.74 12.26
CA GLN A 48 -56.44 -89.14 12.31
C GLN A 48 -57.51 -90.16 12.85
N PRO A 49 -57.28 -91.45 13.31
CA PRO A 49 -56.03 -92.23 13.62
C PRO A 49 -56.01 -93.80 13.47
N ARG A 50 -54.90 -94.46 13.91
CA ARG A 50 -54.74 -95.87 14.44
C ARG A 50 -55.00 -97.07 13.47
N SER A 51 -54.54 -98.33 13.70
CA SER A 51 -53.68 -99.01 14.73
C SER A 51 -52.98 -100.30 14.17
N GLN A 52 -52.36 -101.16 15.03
CA GLN A 52 -51.34 -102.20 14.72
C GLN A 52 -51.83 -103.66 14.48
N ALA A 53 -50.89 -104.51 14.04
CA ALA A 53 -50.76 -105.94 14.39
C ALA A 53 -49.26 -106.30 14.65
N VAL A 54 -48.95 -107.53 15.10
CA VAL A 54 -47.69 -108.02 15.74
C VAL A 54 -47.35 -109.40 15.12
N ASP A 55 -46.12 -109.94 14.98
CA ASP A 55 -44.96 -110.17 15.88
C ASP A 55 -43.63 -110.29 15.02
N THR A 56 -42.40 -110.65 15.42
CA THR A 56 -41.80 -111.28 16.62
C THR A 56 -40.56 -110.52 17.17
N MET A 57 -39.43 -111.21 17.48
CA MET A 57 -38.32 -110.71 18.31
C MET A 57 -36.91 -111.03 17.76
N GLU A 58 -36.10 -110.00 17.50
CA GLU A 58 -34.72 -109.88 18.02
C GLU A 58 -34.24 -108.41 18.03
N ASN A 59 -33.09 -108.11 18.64
CA ASN A 59 -32.66 -106.77 19.10
C ASN A 59 -33.06 -105.57 18.21
N SER A 60 -34.00 -104.68 18.57
CA SER A 60 -34.17 -103.85 19.78
C SER A 60 -33.43 -102.49 19.82
N ARG A 61 -33.69 -101.62 18.82
CA ARG A 61 -33.93 -100.17 19.03
C ARG A 61 -34.49 -99.53 17.73
N PRO A 62 -35.81 -99.26 17.62
CA PRO A 62 -36.37 -98.70 16.39
C PRO A 62 -35.84 -97.28 16.13
N ALA A 63 -35.47 -97.00 14.88
CA ALA A 63 -34.94 -95.70 14.48
C ALA A 63 -36.06 -94.66 14.39
N TYR A 64 -36.03 -93.66 15.28
CA TYR A 64 -36.96 -92.53 15.27
C TYR A 64 -36.61 -91.55 14.15
N SER A 65 -37.31 -91.63 13.01
CA SER A 65 -37.23 -90.67 11.91
C SER A 65 -37.95 -89.35 12.24
N GLY A 66 -37.35 -88.55 13.13
CA GLY A 66 -37.82 -87.20 13.45
C GLY A 66 -37.24 -86.13 12.52
N SER A 67 -38.07 -85.24 11.96
CA SER A 67 -37.57 -84.02 11.32
C SER A 67 -37.10 -83.03 12.38
N VAL A 68 -35.80 -82.83 12.54
CA VAL A 68 -35.26 -81.76 13.38
C VAL A 68 -35.62 -80.42 12.74
N ARG A 69 -36.59 -79.72 13.32
CA ARG A 69 -36.92 -78.33 12.99
C ARG A 69 -36.45 -77.45 14.13
N ALA A 70 -35.88 -76.30 13.82
CA ALA A 70 -35.51 -75.32 14.85
C ALA A 70 -36.80 -74.84 15.56
N VAL A 71 -36.82 -74.88 16.90
CA VAL A 71 -37.99 -74.45 17.70
C VAL A 71 -38.32 -72.98 17.45
N ASN A 72 -37.29 -72.16 17.22
CA ASN A 72 -37.40 -70.81 16.67
C ASN A 72 -36.58 -70.74 15.37
N GLN A 73 -37.17 -70.21 14.30
CA GLN A 73 -36.46 -69.84 13.08
C GLN A 73 -36.58 -68.33 12.89
N VAL A 74 -35.49 -67.66 12.52
CA VAL A 74 -35.43 -66.22 12.26
C VAL A 74 -34.75 -66.01 10.91
N GLU A 75 -35.36 -65.20 10.05
CA GLU A 75 -34.76 -64.77 8.79
C GLU A 75 -33.84 -63.57 9.05
N ILE A 76 -32.55 -63.70 8.70
CA ILE A 76 -31.54 -62.66 8.95
C ILE A 76 -31.34 -61.83 7.68
N ALA A 77 -32.17 -60.81 7.50
CA ALA A 77 -32.02 -59.82 6.44
C ALA A 77 -31.09 -58.67 6.87
N PRO A 78 -30.19 -58.18 6.00
CA PRO A 78 -29.42 -56.97 6.27
C PRO A 78 -30.32 -55.72 6.24
N LYS A 79 -30.01 -54.70 7.03
CA LYS A 79 -30.75 -53.42 7.07
C LYS A 79 -30.70 -52.61 5.75
N THR A 80 -29.82 -52.99 4.85
CA THR A 80 -29.63 -52.42 3.52
C THR A 80 -29.37 -53.55 2.53
N SER A 81 -30.06 -53.58 1.40
CA SER A 81 -29.73 -54.48 0.30
C SER A 81 -28.39 -54.10 -0.34
N GLY A 82 -27.64 -55.10 -0.80
CA GLY A 82 -26.33 -54.92 -1.41
C GLY A 82 -25.71 -56.27 -1.81
N ARG A 83 -24.61 -56.24 -2.57
CA ARG A 83 -23.85 -57.44 -2.92
C ARG A 83 -23.06 -57.91 -1.70
N ILE A 84 -22.99 -59.21 -1.44
CA ILE A 84 -22.05 -59.77 -0.46
C ILE A 84 -20.64 -59.70 -1.05
N ALA A 85 -19.74 -58.99 -0.38
CA ALA A 85 -18.32 -58.95 -0.70
C ALA A 85 -17.57 -60.13 -0.09
N LYS A 86 -17.98 -60.57 1.12
CA LYS A 86 -17.40 -61.73 1.80
C LYS A 86 -18.41 -62.41 2.73
N MET A 87 -18.43 -63.73 2.71
CA MET A 87 -19.14 -64.57 3.68
C MET A 87 -18.13 -65.12 4.70
N TYR A 88 -18.52 -65.22 5.96
CA TYR A 88 -17.64 -65.62 7.07
C TYR A 88 -18.10 -66.91 7.77
N VAL A 89 -19.27 -67.44 7.41
CA VAL A 89 -19.87 -68.65 8.01
C VAL A 89 -20.51 -69.53 6.92
N ASP A 90 -20.35 -70.84 7.04
CA ASP A 90 -20.96 -71.82 6.15
C ASP A 90 -22.28 -72.36 6.70
N ALA A 91 -23.10 -72.98 5.84
CA ALA A 91 -24.38 -73.56 6.23
C ALA A 91 -24.21 -74.65 7.31
N GLY A 92 -24.87 -74.45 8.46
CA GLY A 92 -24.75 -75.33 9.64
C GLY A 92 -23.76 -74.83 10.71
N SER A 93 -23.05 -73.72 10.49
CA SER A 93 -22.19 -73.09 11.50
C SER A 93 -22.98 -72.67 12.74
N ILE A 94 -22.46 -72.96 13.93
CA ILE A 94 -23.02 -72.46 15.20
C ILE A 94 -22.50 -71.04 15.41
N VAL A 95 -23.41 -70.06 15.36
CA VAL A 95 -23.11 -68.63 15.51
C VAL A 95 -23.76 -68.05 16.77
N LYS A 96 -23.14 -67.03 17.35
CA LYS A 96 -23.57 -66.32 18.56
C LYS A 96 -24.02 -64.90 18.23
N ALA A 97 -24.77 -64.29 19.14
CA ALA A 97 -25.17 -62.90 19.00
C ALA A 97 -23.94 -61.98 19.04
N GLY A 98 -23.65 -61.33 17.91
CA GLY A 98 -22.47 -60.49 17.69
C GLY A 98 -21.54 -60.99 16.57
N ASP A 99 -21.69 -62.23 16.12
CA ASP A 99 -20.85 -62.79 15.05
C ASP A 99 -21.20 -62.19 13.68
N THR A 100 -20.18 -61.72 12.95
CA THR A 100 -20.34 -61.21 11.57
C THR A 100 -20.53 -62.37 10.60
N LEU A 101 -21.74 -62.52 10.05
CA LEU A 101 -22.06 -63.61 9.11
C LEU A 101 -21.56 -63.32 7.68
N PHE A 102 -21.69 -62.07 7.24
CA PHE A 102 -21.27 -61.59 5.92
C PHE A 102 -20.98 -60.08 5.94
N GLU A 103 -20.12 -59.63 5.03
CA GLU A 103 -19.78 -58.24 4.77
C GLU A 103 -20.29 -57.86 3.38
N LEU A 104 -21.01 -56.72 3.29
CA LEU A 104 -21.52 -56.19 2.02
C LEU A 104 -20.47 -55.33 1.32
N GLU A 105 -20.53 -55.30 -0.01
CA GLU A 105 -19.69 -54.43 -0.83
C GLU A 105 -19.98 -52.95 -0.52
N ARG A 106 -18.93 -52.21 -0.15
CA ARG A 106 -19.01 -50.80 0.28
C ARG A 106 -18.61 -49.79 -0.79
N THR A 107 -18.21 -50.22 -1.99
CA THR A 107 -17.61 -49.37 -3.04
C THR A 107 -18.44 -48.11 -3.35
N THR A 108 -19.76 -48.26 -3.48
CA THR A 108 -20.69 -47.13 -3.72
C THR A 108 -20.80 -46.21 -2.50
N GLN A 109 -20.84 -46.79 -1.30
CA GLN A 109 -21.03 -46.08 -0.03
C GLN A 109 -19.75 -45.35 0.40
N GLU A 110 -18.58 -45.90 0.11
CA GLU A 110 -17.25 -45.28 0.31
C GLU A 110 -17.06 -44.11 -0.67
N ALA A 111 -17.46 -44.27 -1.94
CA ALA A 111 -17.49 -43.15 -2.91
C ALA A 111 -18.47 -42.04 -2.49
N GLN A 112 -19.68 -42.39 -2.02
CA GLN A 112 -20.65 -41.43 -1.47
C GLN A 112 -20.12 -40.72 -0.23
N LEU A 113 -19.43 -41.44 0.67
CA LEU A 113 -18.80 -40.87 1.87
C LEU A 113 -17.68 -39.90 1.49
N ALA A 114 -16.80 -40.27 0.55
CA ALA A 114 -15.74 -39.39 0.05
C ALA A 114 -16.31 -38.12 -0.60
N GLN A 115 -17.36 -38.26 -1.43
CA GLN A 115 -18.06 -37.11 -2.03
C GLN A 115 -18.70 -36.22 -0.97
N ALA A 116 -19.36 -36.78 0.05
CA ALA A 116 -19.96 -36.04 1.15
C ALA A 116 -18.89 -35.31 2.00
N GLN A 117 -17.74 -35.95 2.24
CA GLN A 117 -16.60 -35.34 2.92
C GLN A 117 -15.99 -34.19 2.11
N ALA A 118 -15.87 -34.32 0.79
CA ALA A 118 -15.42 -33.25 -0.09
C ALA A 118 -16.39 -32.05 -0.09
N VAL A 119 -17.69 -32.30 -0.16
CA VAL A 119 -18.74 -31.26 -0.03
C VAL A 119 -18.67 -30.59 1.35
N LEU A 120 -18.49 -31.34 2.44
CA LEU A 120 -18.33 -30.80 3.79
C LEU A 120 -17.04 -29.97 3.93
N ALA A 121 -15.93 -30.38 3.31
CA ALA A 121 -14.68 -29.62 3.29
C ALA A 121 -14.84 -28.30 2.53
N GLY A 122 -15.50 -28.31 1.36
CA GLY A 122 -15.84 -27.12 0.59
C GLY A 122 -16.80 -26.18 1.33
N ALA A 123 -17.83 -26.73 1.97
CA ALA A 123 -18.77 -25.96 2.79
C ALA A 123 -18.07 -25.30 4.00
N ARG A 124 -17.17 -26.02 4.69
CA ARG A 124 -16.34 -25.46 5.77
C ARG A 124 -15.35 -24.40 5.27
N ALA A 125 -14.77 -24.56 4.08
CA ALA A 125 -13.92 -23.54 3.47
C ALA A 125 -14.71 -22.27 3.12
N ARG A 126 -15.91 -22.43 2.55
CA ARG A 126 -16.81 -21.32 2.24
C ARG A 126 -17.31 -20.61 3.50
N LEU A 127 -17.65 -21.36 4.55
CA LEU A 127 -18.02 -20.80 5.85
C LEU A 127 -16.87 -19.94 6.42
N ARG A 128 -15.64 -20.47 6.48
CA ARG A 128 -14.46 -19.68 6.90
C ARG A 128 -14.27 -18.40 6.08
N SER A 129 -14.52 -18.44 4.76
CA SER A 129 -14.40 -17.24 3.91
C SER A 129 -15.51 -16.19 4.14
N LEU A 130 -16.66 -16.59 4.70
CA LEU A 130 -17.75 -15.70 5.08
C LEU A 130 -17.57 -15.19 6.53
N GLU A 131 -17.11 -16.03 7.44
CA GLU A 131 -16.75 -15.67 8.83
C GLU A 131 -15.56 -14.71 8.89
N ALA A 132 -14.61 -14.82 7.95
CA ALA A 132 -13.52 -13.86 7.76
C ALA A 132 -14.00 -12.46 7.28
N GLY A 133 -15.24 -12.37 6.78
CA GLY A 133 -15.94 -11.13 6.46
C GLY A 133 -15.20 -10.18 5.51
N PRO A 134 -15.45 -8.86 5.62
CA PRO A 134 -14.69 -7.83 4.91
C PRO A 134 -13.19 -7.94 5.22
N ARG A 135 -12.40 -8.00 4.15
CA ARG A 135 -10.96 -8.25 4.22
C ARG A 135 -10.19 -6.96 4.51
N VAL A 136 -9.07 -7.04 5.21
CA VAL A 136 -8.20 -5.89 5.51
C VAL A 136 -7.68 -5.25 4.21
N GLU A 137 -7.53 -6.06 3.17
CA GLU A 137 -7.25 -5.64 1.80
C GLU A 137 -8.25 -4.59 1.26
N MET A 138 -9.52 -4.60 1.67
CA MET A 138 -10.49 -3.56 1.28
C MET A 138 -10.19 -2.20 1.91
N VAL A 139 -9.65 -2.19 3.13
CA VAL A 139 -9.21 -0.95 3.79
C VAL A 139 -7.93 -0.45 3.11
N ALA A 140 -7.00 -1.35 2.78
CA ALA A 140 -5.78 -1.02 2.03
C ALA A 140 -6.08 -0.52 0.60
N GLU A 141 -7.07 -1.07 -0.09
CA GLU A 141 -7.56 -0.61 -1.39
C GLU A 141 -8.17 0.79 -1.31
N ALA A 142 -9.01 1.04 -0.29
CA ALA A 142 -9.58 2.37 -0.05
C ALA A 142 -8.51 3.41 0.33
N GLU A 143 -7.51 3.04 1.13
CA GLU A 143 -6.34 3.87 1.47
C GLU A 143 -5.48 4.19 0.23
N ALA A 144 -5.19 3.20 -0.63
CA ALA A 144 -4.44 3.40 -1.87
C ALA A 144 -5.20 4.30 -2.87
N ASN A 145 -6.53 4.13 -2.99
CA ASN A 145 -7.38 5.00 -3.79
C ASN A 145 -7.44 6.44 -3.24
N LEU A 146 -7.44 6.63 -1.92
CA LEU A 146 -7.33 7.95 -1.32
C LEU A 146 -5.99 8.61 -1.66
N GLU A 147 -4.88 7.87 -1.56
CA GLU A 147 -3.56 8.40 -1.86
C GLU A 147 -3.44 8.81 -3.34
N ALA A 148 -3.86 7.96 -4.27
CA ALA A 148 -3.94 8.32 -5.70
C ALA A 148 -4.85 9.54 -5.95
N THR A 149 -5.95 9.66 -5.19
CA THR A 149 -6.87 10.81 -5.29
C THR A 149 -6.26 12.10 -4.71
N ARG A 150 -5.46 12.01 -3.64
CA ARG A 150 -4.70 13.14 -3.06
C ARG A 150 -3.56 13.58 -3.96
N GLN A 151 -2.84 12.65 -4.60
CA GLN A 151 -1.85 12.97 -5.62
C GLN A 151 -2.49 13.70 -6.81
N ARG A 152 -3.66 13.23 -7.28
CA ARG A 152 -4.44 13.93 -8.31
C ARG A 152 -4.89 15.33 -7.85
N LEU A 153 -5.33 15.50 -6.61
CA LEU A 153 -5.64 16.83 -6.06
C LEU A 153 -4.40 17.73 -6.05
N ALA A 154 -3.24 17.24 -5.62
CA ALA A 154 -2.00 18.01 -5.59
C ALA A 154 -1.53 18.45 -6.99
N LEU A 155 -1.78 17.65 -8.03
CA LEU A 155 -1.54 18.04 -9.43
C LEU A 155 -2.49 19.15 -9.90
N VAL A 156 -3.77 19.11 -9.49
CA VAL A 156 -4.77 20.14 -9.79
C VAL A 156 -4.47 21.43 -9.04
N GLU A 157 -4.19 21.37 -7.74
CA GLU A 157 -3.91 22.55 -6.90
C GLU A 157 -2.57 23.21 -7.17
N ARG A 158 -1.57 22.47 -7.64
CA ARG A 158 -0.30 23.04 -8.15
C ARG A 158 -0.53 23.87 -9.43
N GLY A 159 -1.59 23.59 -10.18
CA GLY A 159 -1.81 24.13 -11.51
C GLY A 159 -0.84 23.56 -12.55
N GLY A 160 -0.97 24.05 -13.79
CA GLY A 160 0.01 23.93 -14.87
C GLY A 160 0.84 22.65 -14.94
N ARG A 161 0.36 21.64 -15.68
CA ARG A 161 1.09 20.37 -15.90
C ARG A 161 2.58 20.66 -16.19
N PRO A 162 3.54 20.10 -15.43
CA PRO A 162 4.96 20.46 -15.55
C PRO A 162 5.52 20.32 -16.97
N GLU A 163 5.03 19.33 -17.72
CA GLU A 163 5.31 19.12 -19.15
C GLU A 163 4.90 20.33 -20.01
N GLN A 164 3.69 20.86 -19.81
CA GLN A 164 3.17 22.02 -20.55
C GLN A 164 3.93 23.30 -20.19
N VAL A 165 4.31 23.48 -18.92
CA VAL A 165 5.14 24.60 -18.48
C VAL A 165 6.54 24.50 -19.10
N ALA A 166 7.18 23.34 -19.04
CA ALA A 166 8.50 23.11 -19.63
C ALA A 166 8.51 23.28 -21.16
N GLN A 167 7.43 22.87 -21.84
CA GLN A 167 7.23 23.07 -23.28
C GLN A 167 7.08 24.56 -23.63
N ALA A 168 6.21 25.29 -22.92
CA ALA A 168 6.02 26.73 -23.13
C ALA A 168 7.32 27.52 -22.85
N GLU A 169 8.07 27.13 -21.81
CA GLU A 169 9.38 27.72 -21.52
C GLU A 169 10.43 27.39 -22.59
N ALA A 170 10.36 26.22 -23.24
CA ALA A 170 11.24 25.89 -24.37
C ALA A 170 10.94 26.77 -25.59
N VAL A 171 9.65 27.03 -25.88
CA VAL A 171 9.22 27.98 -26.91
C VAL A 171 9.73 29.39 -26.57
N LEU A 172 9.60 29.83 -25.31
CA LEU A 172 10.11 31.13 -24.86
C LEU A 172 11.63 31.24 -25.00
N ARG A 173 12.40 30.23 -24.59
CA ARG A 173 13.87 30.20 -24.78
C ARG A 173 14.25 30.31 -26.26
N SER A 174 13.52 29.62 -27.15
CA SER A 174 13.74 29.68 -28.60
C SER A 174 13.44 31.09 -29.17
N ALA A 175 12.31 31.69 -28.80
CA ALA A 175 11.96 33.05 -29.21
C ALA A 175 12.97 34.09 -28.70
N GLN A 176 13.45 33.96 -27.45
CA GLN A 176 14.47 34.82 -26.87
C GLN A 176 15.82 34.67 -27.57
N ALA A 177 16.23 33.45 -27.93
CA ALA A 177 17.45 33.21 -28.69
C ALA A 177 17.39 33.88 -30.08
N ARG A 178 16.26 33.74 -30.79
CA ARG A 178 16.02 34.41 -32.09
C ARG A 178 16.01 35.94 -31.97
N LEU A 179 15.47 36.50 -30.88
CA LEU A 179 15.54 37.94 -30.62
C LEU A 179 16.98 38.41 -30.38
N ALA A 180 17.77 37.65 -29.63
CA ALA A 180 19.19 37.93 -29.37
C ALA A 180 20.11 37.69 -30.58
N GLU A 181 19.64 36.95 -31.58
CA GLU A 181 20.26 36.81 -32.90
C GLU A 181 19.94 38.03 -33.77
N VAL A 182 18.66 38.36 -33.99
CA VAL A 182 18.26 39.51 -34.82
C VAL A 182 18.82 40.83 -34.27
N ARG A 183 18.73 41.07 -32.95
CA ARG A 183 19.31 42.26 -32.30
C ARG A 183 20.84 42.36 -32.40
N ARG A 184 21.55 41.28 -32.76
CA ARG A 184 23.00 41.29 -32.97
C ARG A 184 23.39 41.89 -34.32
N GLY A 185 22.49 41.84 -35.30
CA GLY A 185 22.76 42.26 -36.68
C GLY A 185 23.83 41.39 -37.36
N ALA A 186 24.46 41.95 -38.39
CA ALA A 186 25.53 41.29 -39.14
C ALA A 186 26.76 41.00 -38.26
N PRO A 187 27.45 39.87 -38.43
CA PRO A 187 28.63 39.55 -37.66
C PRO A 187 29.77 40.55 -37.98
N PRO A 188 30.62 40.92 -37.00
CA PRO A 188 31.70 41.90 -37.22
C PRO A 188 32.65 41.57 -38.37
N ALA A 189 32.83 40.28 -38.69
CA ALA A 189 33.63 39.83 -39.83
C ALA A 189 33.01 40.20 -41.19
N GLU A 190 31.68 40.12 -41.35
CA GLU A 190 31.01 40.53 -42.60
C GLU A 190 31.06 42.07 -42.74
N ILE A 191 30.88 42.81 -41.64
CA ILE A 191 31.02 44.27 -41.62
C ILE A 191 32.45 44.69 -42.00
N GLN A 192 33.48 43.97 -41.53
CA GLN A 192 34.88 44.19 -41.93
C GLN A 192 35.13 43.82 -43.39
N GLN A 193 34.57 42.71 -43.89
CA GLN A 193 34.70 42.30 -45.29
C GLN A 193 34.03 43.30 -46.25
N ALA A 194 32.84 43.80 -45.90
CA ALA A 194 32.16 44.84 -46.66
C ALA A 194 32.93 46.17 -46.66
N LYS A 195 33.56 46.53 -45.52
CA LYS A 195 34.49 47.67 -45.49
C LYS A 195 35.70 47.46 -46.40
N LEU A 196 36.32 46.28 -46.37
CA LEU A 196 37.47 45.97 -47.23
C LEU A 196 37.09 46.05 -48.73
N ALA A 197 35.90 45.57 -49.11
CA ALA A 197 35.39 45.69 -50.46
C ALA A 197 35.16 47.16 -50.88
N LEU A 198 34.66 48.00 -49.97
CA LEU A 198 34.52 49.45 -50.18
C LEU A 198 35.88 50.16 -50.34
N ASP A 199 36.86 49.83 -49.49
CA ASP A 199 38.22 50.37 -49.57
C ASP A 199 38.91 49.92 -50.87
N GLN A 200 38.70 48.67 -51.31
CA GLN A 200 39.15 48.16 -52.62
C GLN A 200 38.49 48.89 -53.80
N ALA A 201 37.17 49.09 -53.77
CA ALA A 201 36.45 49.83 -54.82
C ALA A 201 36.94 51.28 -54.93
N LYS A 202 37.19 51.95 -53.79
CA LYS A 202 37.73 53.32 -53.75
C LYS A 202 39.14 53.39 -54.34
N ASN A 203 39.99 52.41 -54.06
CA ASN A 203 41.31 52.30 -54.68
C ASN A 203 41.25 52.03 -56.19
N ALA A 204 40.31 51.18 -56.65
CA ALA A 204 40.11 50.90 -58.07
C ALA A 204 39.62 52.13 -58.85
N ARG A 205 38.70 52.92 -58.26
CA ARG A 205 38.29 54.21 -58.81
C ARG A 205 39.45 55.19 -58.90
N TRP A 206 40.28 55.31 -57.86
CA TRP A 206 41.44 56.21 -57.87
C TRP A 206 42.46 55.82 -58.96
N ALA A 207 42.71 54.52 -59.16
CA ALA A 207 43.54 54.03 -60.26
C ALA A 207 42.94 54.37 -61.64
N ALA A 208 41.62 54.22 -61.82
CA ALA A 208 40.94 54.63 -63.06
C ALA A 208 41.02 56.15 -63.30
N GLN A 209 40.95 56.97 -62.24
CA GLN A 209 41.14 58.42 -62.33
C GLN A 209 42.56 58.78 -62.79
N ILE A 210 43.59 58.15 -62.22
CA ILE A 210 44.99 58.36 -62.67
C ILE A 210 45.17 57.98 -64.15
N GLN A 211 44.57 56.87 -64.61
CA GLN A 211 44.61 56.47 -66.01
C GLN A 211 43.88 57.48 -66.92
N ARG A 212 42.69 57.94 -66.51
CA ARG A 212 41.92 58.98 -67.22
C ARG A 212 42.73 60.28 -67.31
N ASP A 213 43.28 60.76 -66.20
CA ASP A 213 44.05 61.99 -66.13
C ASP A 213 45.32 61.93 -67.02
N GLY A 214 46.01 60.78 -67.05
CA GLY A 214 47.14 60.54 -67.95
C GLY A 214 46.78 60.49 -69.44
N LEU A 215 45.59 60.00 -69.79
CA LEU A 215 45.07 59.98 -71.16
C LEU A 215 44.59 61.38 -71.61
N CYS A 216 43.78 62.06 -70.79
CA CYS A 216 43.18 63.34 -71.14
C CYS A 216 44.15 64.53 -70.98
N GLY A 217 45.19 64.42 -70.14
CA GLY A 217 46.17 65.49 -69.91
C GLY A 217 47.23 65.64 -70.99
N ASN A 218 47.38 64.66 -71.90
CA ASN A 218 48.34 64.72 -73.00
C ASN A 218 47.65 65.15 -74.31
N GLY A 219 47.94 66.36 -74.78
CA GLY A 219 47.33 66.99 -75.96
C GLY A 219 47.59 66.31 -77.33
N GLN A 220 48.17 65.10 -77.34
CA GLN A 220 48.32 64.25 -78.53
C GLN A 220 47.35 63.04 -78.55
N VAL A 221 46.55 62.84 -77.50
CA VAL A 221 45.65 61.69 -77.36
C VAL A 221 44.30 61.95 -78.05
N PRO A 222 43.79 61.02 -78.90
CA PRO A 222 42.47 61.17 -79.53
C PRO A 222 41.32 61.23 -78.53
N GLU A 223 40.37 62.14 -78.75
CA GLU A 223 39.27 62.45 -77.81
C GLU A 223 38.48 61.21 -77.35
N PHE A 224 38.27 60.22 -78.23
CA PHE A 224 37.55 58.99 -77.91
C PHE A 224 38.22 58.16 -76.81
N GLN A 225 39.55 58.25 -76.65
CA GLN A 225 40.30 57.55 -75.60
C GLN A 225 40.12 58.24 -74.24
N CYS A 226 40.04 59.58 -74.23
CA CYS A 226 39.68 60.34 -73.03
C CYS A 226 38.25 60.00 -72.57
N ARG A 227 37.27 60.00 -73.49
CA ARG A 227 35.88 59.58 -73.20
C ARG A 227 35.79 58.13 -72.69
N ALA A 228 36.65 57.22 -73.15
CA ALA A 228 36.72 55.85 -72.63
C ALA A 228 37.30 55.81 -71.20
N GLY A 229 38.27 56.66 -70.87
CA GLY A 229 38.76 56.85 -69.51
C GLY A 229 37.68 57.37 -68.56
N ASP A 230 36.91 58.38 -68.97
CA ASP A 230 35.78 58.89 -68.18
C ASP A 230 34.70 57.82 -67.95
N ALA A 231 34.40 56.99 -68.96
CA ALA A 231 33.49 55.85 -68.80
C ALA A 231 34.02 54.81 -67.78
N GLN A 232 35.33 54.54 -67.76
CA GLN A 232 35.93 53.64 -66.77
C GLN A 232 35.91 54.23 -65.35
N VAL A 233 36.05 55.55 -65.20
CA VAL A 233 35.85 56.26 -63.93
C VAL A 233 34.38 56.18 -63.48
N ALA A 234 33.42 56.27 -64.40
CA ALA A 234 32.00 56.13 -64.09
C ALA A 234 31.65 54.70 -63.60
N VAL A 235 32.13 53.66 -64.30
CA VAL A 235 31.92 52.25 -63.89
C VAL A 235 32.51 51.97 -62.50
N THR A 236 33.71 52.47 -62.22
CA THR A 236 34.35 52.30 -60.91
C THR A 236 33.70 53.16 -59.81
N GLN A 237 33.12 54.31 -60.14
CA GLN A 237 32.28 55.09 -59.21
C GLN A 237 31.02 54.32 -58.80
N THR A 238 30.30 53.70 -59.74
CA THR A 238 29.13 52.86 -59.40
C THR A 238 29.51 51.65 -58.54
N ALA A 239 30.70 51.06 -58.73
CA ALA A 239 31.20 50.01 -57.85
C ALA A 239 31.48 50.51 -56.41
N VAL A 240 31.96 51.75 -56.24
CA VAL A 240 32.07 52.39 -54.92
C VAL A 240 30.71 52.58 -54.28
N GLU A 241 29.72 53.10 -55.03
CA GLU A 241 28.36 53.35 -54.54
C GLU A 241 27.67 52.06 -54.06
N GLN A 242 27.81 50.96 -54.82
CA GLN A 242 27.28 49.65 -54.44
C GLN A 242 27.94 49.08 -53.18
N ALA A 243 29.28 49.18 -53.08
CA ALA A 243 30.01 48.72 -51.89
C ALA A 243 29.72 49.59 -50.65
N GLU A 244 29.52 50.89 -50.83
CA GLU A 244 29.19 51.83 -49.75
C GLU A 244 27.77 51.59 -49.24
N ALA A 245 26.81 51.37 -50.13
CA ALA A 245 25.44 50.97 -49.78
C ALA A 245 25.43 49.67 -48.96
N ARG A 246 26.15 48.61 -49.39
CA ARG A 246 26.21 47.34 -48.65
C ARG A 246 26.92 47.47 -47.30
N TYR A 247 27.99 48.26 -47.21
CA TYR A 247 28.65 48.53 -45.93
C TYR A 247 27.74 49.30 -44.96
N LEU A 248 26.99 50.29 -45.45
CA LEU A 248 26.06 51.08 -44.65
C LEU A 248 24.83 50.26 -44.22
N GLU A 249 24.28 49.40 -45.08
CA GLU A 249 23.22 48.43 -44.76
C GLU A 249 23.64 47.54 -43.57
N LEU A 250 24.78 46.85 -43.69
CA LEU A 250 25.30 45.95 -42.64
C LEU A 250 25.63 46.68 -41.33
N LYS A 251 26.00 47.97 -41.41
CA LYS A 251 26.31 48.82 -40.26
C LYS A 251 25.07 49.44 -39.59
N ALA A 252 23.98 49.65 -40.34
CA ALA A 252 22.72 50.16 -39.80
C ALA A 252 22.05 49.15 -38.85
N GLY A 253 22.29 47.85 -39.06
CA GLY A 253 21.75 46.78 -38.22
C GLY A 253 20.31 46.40 -38.58
N PRO A 254 19.61 45.64 -37.73
CA PRO A 254 18.24 45.20 -37.99
C PRO A 254 17.27 46.38 -37.98
N THR A 255 16.26 46.35 -38.84
CA THR A 255 15.21 47.39 -38.85
C THR A 255 14.32 47.28 -37.62
N ALA A 256 13.68 48.40 -37.23
CA ALA A 256 12.72 48.39 -36.12
C ALA A 256 11.56 47.40 -36.35
N GLU A 257 11.16 47.18 -37.60
CA GLU A 257 10.14 46.20 -38.00
C GLU A 257 10.63 44.75 -37.80
N GLN A 258 11.86 44.43 -38.23
CA GLN A 258 12.48 43.11 -38.02
C GLN A 258 12.61 42.77 -36.53
N VAL A 259 12.97 43.76 -35.71
CA VAL A 259 13.03 43.59 -34.25
C VAL A 259 11.64 43.41 -33.66
N ALA A 260 10.68 44.28 -33.99
CA ALA A 260 9.30 44.22 -33.48
C ALA A 260 8.58 42.91 -33.82
N GLN A 261 8.80 42.35 -35.02
CA GLN A 261 8.23 41.06 -35.42
C GLN A 261 8.67 39.91 -34.51
N VAL A 262 9.93 39.90 -34.07
CA VAL A 262 10.47 38.86 -33.18
C VAL A 262 10.15 39.16 -31.72
N GLU A 263 10.05 40.42 -31.31
CA GLU A 263 9.55 40.81 -29.98
C GLU A 263 8.10 40.38 -29.76
N ALA A 264 7.23 40.53 -30.76
CA ALA A 264 5.87 40.00 -30.71
C ALA A 264 5.83 38.47 -30.51
N ALA A 265 6.76 37.72 -31.12
CA ALA A 265 6.88 36.28 -30.89
C ALA A 265 7.36 35.94 -29.47
N VAL A 266 8.24 36.75 -28.86
CA VAL A 266 8.62 36.62 -27.45
C VAL A 266 7.44 36.91 -26.53
N GLN A 267 6.67 37.96 -26.79
CA GLN A 267 5.45 38.29 -26.00
C GLN A 267 4.40 37.17 -26.09
N ALA A 268 4.17 36.61 -27.28
CA ALA A 268 3.28 35.46 -27.46
C ALA A 268 3.74 34.22 -26.66
N ALA A 269 5.06 33.93 -26.66
CA ALA A 269 5.62 32.84 -25.87
C ALA A 269 5.55 33.10 -24.35
N GLN A 270 5.71 34.35 -23.90
CA GLN A 270 5.49 34.74 -22.49
C GLN A 270 4.02 34.54 -22.08
N ALA A 271 3.07 34.90 -22.94
CA ALA A 271 1.64 34.65 -22.70
C ALA A 271 1.31 33.15 -22.62
N GLN A 272 1.95 32.32 -23.46
CA GLN A 272 1.83 30.86 -23.38
C GLN A 272 2.39 30.31 -22.05
N VAL A 273 3.52 30.80 -21.56
CA VAL A 273 4.06 30.42 -20.24
C VAL A 273 3.14 30.86 -19.10
N ALA A 274 2.54 32.05 -19.17
CA ALA A 274 1.60 32.53 -18.17
C ALA A 274 0.31 31.67 -18.14
N LEU A 275 -0.26 31.37 -19.32
CA LEU A 275 -1.42 30.48 -19.44
C LEU A 275 -1.10 29.06 -18.94
N ALA A 276 0.05 28.50 -19.35
CA ALA A 276 0.48 27.17 -18.91
C ALA A 276 0.77 27.07 -17.41
N ARG A 277 1.02 28.19 -16.72
CA ARG A 277 1.21 28.27 -15.26
C ARG A 277 -0.08 28.67 -14.51
N THR A 278 -1.20 28.87 -15.20
CA THR A 278 -2.47 29.21 -14.53
C THR A 278 -2.95 27.99 -13.71
N PRO A 279 -3.42 28.19 -12.46
CA PRO A 279 -4.04 27.13 -11.68
C PRO A 279 -5.24 26.51 -12.40
N SER A 280 -5.54 25.24 -12.10
CA SER A 280 -6.80 24.61 -12.52
C SER A 280 -8.01 25.45 -12.10
N LEU A 281 -9.09 25.37 -12.88
CA LEU A 281 -10.28 26.15 -12.62
C LEU A 281 -10.81 25.87 -11.20
N PRO A 282 -11.40 26.87 -10.49
CA PRO A 282 -11.93 26.67 -9.14
C PRO A 282 -12.94 25.51 -9.03
N GLU A 283 -13.64 25.21 -10.12
CA GLU A 283 -14.52 24.04 -10.21
C GLU A 283 -13.74 22.72 -10.23
N GLU A 284 -12.68 22.58 -11.03
CA GLU A 284 -11.83 21.37 -11.06
C GLU A 284 -11.20 21.09 -9.70
N ALA A 285 -10.70 22.14 -9.02
CA ALA A 285 -10.20 22.05 -7.65
C ALA A 285 -11.33 21.66 -6.67
N GLY A 286 -12.54 22.19 -6.84
CA GLY A 286 -13.73 21.81 -6.07
C GLY A 286 -14.10 20.33 -6.23
N GLN A 287 -14.12 19.84 -7.47
CA GLN A 287 -14.39 18.44 -7.82
C GLN A 287 -13.29 17.51 -7.28
N ALA A 288 -12.01 17.88 -7.41
CA ALA A 288 -10.90 17.10 -6.87
C ALA A 288 -10.94 17.01 -5.32
N ARG A 289 -11.25 18.13 -4.64
CA ARG A 289 -11.47 18.15 -3.17
C ARG A 289 -12.69 17.32 -2.77
N ALA A 290 -13.75 17.28 -3.58
CA ALA A 290 -14.90 16.41 -3.35
C ALA A 290 -14.55 14.93 -3.51
N ALA A 291 -13.72 14.58 -4.49
CA ALA A 291 -13.22 13.21 -4.68
C ALA A 291 -12.36 12.74 -3.49
N VAL A 292 -11.50 13.59 -2.92
CA VAL A 292 -10.74 13.27 -1.68
C VAL A 292 -11.69 12.94 -0.53
N ARG A 293 -12.71 13.79 -0.26
CA ARG A 293 -13.72 13.51 0.79
C ARG A 293 -14.51 12.22 0.53
N ALA A 294 -14.81 11.91 -0.74
CA ALA A 294 -15.50 10.68 -1.11
C ALA A 294 -14.64 9.43 -0.89
N ALA A 295 -13.32 9.51 -1.12
CA ALA A 295 -12.38 8.42 -0.83
C ALA A 295 -12.15 8.24 0.68
N GLU A 296 -12.03 9.32 1.45
CA GLU A 296 -11.99 9.29 2.93
C GLU A 296 -13.24 8.60 3.51
N ALA A 297 -14.42 8.87 2.95
CA ALA A 297 -15.66 8.18 3.32
C ALA A 297 -15.66 6.68 2.97
N GLN A 298 -14.96 6.23 1.92
CA GLN A 298 -14.81 4.79 1.65
C GLN A 298 -13.88 4.10 2.66
N ILE A 299 -12.84 4.77 3.16
CA ILE A 299 -11.99 4.20 4.23
C ILE A 299 -12.81 4.01 5.50
N LEU A 300 -13.54 5.03 5.94
CA LEU A 300 -14.43 4.95 7.10
C LEU A 300 -15.46 3.82 6.94
N LYS A 301 -16.04 3.68 5.75
CA LYS A 301 -16.96 2.58 5.42
C LYS A 301 -16.26 1.21 5.51
N ALA A 302 -15.07 1.05 4.93
CA ALA A 302 -14.32 -0.21 4.97
C ALA A 302 -13.89 -0.58 6.39
N GLN A 303 -13.44 0.39 7.20
CA GLN A 303 -13.15 0.22 8.63
C GLN A 303 -14.40 -0.18 9.42
N SER A 304 -15.54 0.46 9.18
CA SER A 304 -16.81 0.14 9.85
C SER A 304 -17.37 -1.25 9.49
N ALA A 305 -16.85 -1.87 8.43
CA ALA A 305 -17.22 -3.21 7.99
C ALA A 305 -16.40 -4.32 8.70
N LEU A 306 -15.34 -3.97 9.44
CA LEU A 306 -14.58 -4.90 10.27
C LEU A 306 -15.40 -5.24 11.52
N SER A 307 -16.01 -6.43 11.55
CA SER A 307 -17.04 -6.82 12.52
C SER A 307 -16.59 -7.87 13.55
N THR A 308 -15.38 -8.40 13.42
CA THR A 308 -14.81 -9.46 14.28
C THR A 308 -13.49 -9.05 14.90
N LYS A 309 -13.16 -9.65 16.05
CA LYS A 309 -11.87 -9.46 16.73
C LYS A 309 -10.68 -9.74 15.80
N ALA A 310 -10.73 -10.85 15.04
CA ALA A 310 -9.64 -11.25 14.15
C ALA A 310 -9.38 -10.24 13.02
N GLN A 311 -10.43 -9.62 12.47
CA GLN A 311 -10.28 -8.53 11.48
C GLN A 311 -9.67 -7.28 12.11
N ALA A 312 -10.10 -6.90 13.32
CA ALA A 312 -9.53 -5.76 14.03
C ALA A 312 -8.04 -5.98 14.37
N GLU A 313 -7.66 -7.17 14.85
CA GLU A 313 -6.26 -7.54 15.08
C GLU A 313 -5.45 -7.55 13.78
N ALA A 314 -5.99 -8.10 12.69
CA ALA A 314 -5.33 -8.08 11.38
C ALA A 314 -5.17 -6.65 10.82
N TYR A 315 -6.13 -5.76 11.04
CA TYR A 315 -6.00 -4.34 10.68
C TYR A 315 -4.93 -3.65 11.52
N VAL A 316 -4.93 -3.83 12.85
CA VAL A 316 -3.88 -3.30 13.74
C VAL A 316 -2.50 -3.78 13.32
N GLN A 317 -2.33 -5.06 12.97
CA GLN A 317 -1.06 -5.58 12.46
C GLN A 317 -0.68 -4.97 11.09
N SER A 318 -1.65 -4.69 10.22
CA SER A 318 -1.38 -3.96 8.97
C SER A 318 -0.92 -2.52 9.21
N VAL A 319 -1.46 -1.84 10.23
CA VAL A 319 -1.07 -0.49 10.63
C VAL A 319 0.30 -0.49 11.31
N ARG A 320 0.58 -1.44 12.23
CA ARG A 320 1.91 -1.60 12.85
C ARG A 320 3.00 -1.85 11.80
N ARG A 321 2.73 -2.64 10.74
CA ARG A 321 3.65 -2.79 9.60
C ARG A 321 3.90 -1.48 8.86
N LYS A 322 2.85 -0.75 8.43
CA LYS A 322 2.98 0.56 7.75
C LYS A 322 3.73 1.59 8.60
N ILE A 323 3.50 1.61 9.92
CA ILE A 323 4.23 2.46 10.86
C ILE A 323 5.70 2.04 10.93
N ARG A 324 6.00 0.74 11.01
CA ARG A 324 7.38 0.23 10.99
C ARG A 324 8.11 0.50 9.67
N GLU A 325 7.42 0.38 8.54
CA GLU A 325 7.94 0.76 7.21
C GLU A 325 8.24 2.26 7.14
N SER A 326 7.37 3.10 7.74
CA SER A 326 7.52 4.57 7.77
C SER A 326 8.57 5.08 8.76
N PHE A 327 8.84 4.33 9.84
CA PHE A 327 9.87 4.64 10.83
C PHE A 327 11.23 3.98 10.53
N GLY A 328 11.26 2.99 9.64
CA GLY A 328 12.46 2.23 9.31
C GLY A 328 12.85 1.17 10.36
N PRO A 329 14.00 0.51 10.18
CA PRO A 329 14.50 -0.49 11.11
C PRO A 329 14.83 0.14 12.48
N ASP A 330 14.61 -0.63 13.55
CA ASP A 330 15.13 -0.25 14.87
C ASP A 330 16.67 -0.29 14.86
N PRO A 331 17.36 0.69 15.48
CA PRO A 331 18.79 0.61 15.77
C PRO A 331 19.17 -0.61 16.62
N GLU A 332 20.46 -0.93 16.67
CA GLU A 332 20.97 -1.97 17.57
C GLU A 332 20.67 -1.61 19.05
N ARG A 333 20.15 -2.59 19.82
CA ARG A 333 19.92 -2.44 21.27
C ARG A 333 21.22 -2.63 22.05
N THR A 334 22.09 -1.62 21.98
CA THR A 334 23.37 -1.55 22.72
C THR A 334 23.15 -1.53 24.25
N PRO A 335 24.21 -1.59 25.08
CA PRO A 335 24.06 -1.38 26.53
C PRO A 335 23.46 -0.01 26.88
N LEU A 336 22.73 0.08 27.99
CA LEU A 336 22.10 1.31 28.50
C LEU A 336 23.06 2.21 29.31
N ASN A 337 24.16 1.66 29.84
CA ASN A 337 25.14 2.35 30.69
C ASN A 337 24.54 3.32 31.74
N PRO A 338 23.51 2.91 32.51
CA PRO A 338 22.72 3.82 33.34
C PRO A 338 23.55 4.34 34.52
N ARG A 339 23.49 5.65 34.74
CA ARG A 339 24.25 6.39 35.75
C ARG A 339 23.30 7.26 36.56
N ILE A 340 23.21 7.01 37.88
CA ILE A 340 22.48 7.87 38.80
C ILE A 340 23.40 9.02 39.21
N THR A 341 23.06 10.25 38.82
CA THR A 341 23.88 11.45 39.08
C THR A 341 23.49 12.20 40.35
N GLY A 342 22.42 11.77 41.01
CA GLY A 342 22.00 12.27 42.32
C GLY A 342 20.58 11.82 42.67
N VAL A 343 20.20 11.96 43.94
CA VAL A 343 18.86 11.64 44.44
C VAL A 343 18.28 12.86 45.14
N VAL A 344 17.03 13.21 44.83
CA VAL A 344 16.25 14.22 45.55
C VAL A 344 15.20 13.49 46.38
N ASP A 345 15.34 13.56 47.70
CA ASP A 345 14.40 12.93 48.61
C ASP A 345 13.16 13.80 48.84
N ARG A 346 11.98 13.16 48.91
CA ARG A 346 10.68 13.80 49.15
C ARG A 346 9.86 12.98 50.15
N ASP A 347 8.71 13.51 50.56
CA ASP A 347 7.82 12.91 51.55
C ASP A 347 7.29 11.53 51.09
N ALA A 348 6.69 11.45 49.90
CA ALA A 348 5.98 10.26 49.43
C ALA A 348 6.74 9.44 48.37
N TYR A 349 7.88 9.92 47.88
CA TYR A 349 8.69 9.32 46.82
C TYR A 349 10.15 9.80 46.91
N LYS A 350 11.05 9.19 46.12
CA LYS A 350 12.38 9.74 45.78
C LYS A 350 12.42 10.08 44.29
N ILE A 351 13.25 11.04 43.89
CA ILE A 351 13.58 11.30 42.48
C ILE A 351 15.04 10.94 42.26
N GLU A 352 15.33 9.93 41.45
CA GLU A 352 16.68 9.65 40.98
C GLU A 352 16.92 10.41 39.68
N LYS A 353 18.02 11.19 39.62
CA LYS A 353 18.51 11.79 38.37
C LYS A 353 19.31 10.73 37.62
N VAL A 354 18.93 10.43 36.39
CA VAL A 354 19.48 9.32 35.60
C VAL A 354 20.02 9.83 34.27
N ILE A 355 21.15 9.29 33.83
CA ILE A 355 21.62 9.35 32.45
C ILE A 355 21.76 7.92 31.94
N PHE A 356 21.20 7.62 30.76
CA PHE A 356 21.36 6.33 30.08
C PHE A 356 21.57 6.55 28.58
N ASP A 357 22.21 5.61 27.90
CA ASP A 357 22.54 5.72 26.48
C ASP A 357 21.45 5.04 25.62
N SER A 358 20.80 5.79 24.71
CA SER A 358 19.84 5.19 23.76
C SER A 358 20.53 4.63 22.51
N ARG A 359 21.67 5.22 22.14
CA ARG A 359 22.59 4.81 21.07
C ARG A 359 24.04 5.02 21.58
N PRO A 360 25.07 4.41 20.97
CA PRO A 360 26.47 4.69 21.29
C PRO A 360 26.76 6.19 21.35
N ASN A 361 27.31 6.65 22.48
CA ASN A 361 27.64 8.06 22.75
C ASN A 361 26.46 9.06 22.66
N PHE A 362 25.20 8.60 22.71
CA PHE A 362 24.01 9.46 22.65
C PHE A 362 23.19 9.37 23.95
N PRO A 363 23.51 10.20 24.96
CA PRO A 363 22.88 10.15 26.26
C PRO A 363 21.45 10.71 26.25
N VAL A 364 20.59 10.07 27.04
CA VAL A 364 19.26 10.50 27.43
C VAL A 364 19.27 10.81 28.92
N THR A 365 18.96 12.04 29.29
CA THR A 365 18.81 12.48 30.68
C THR A 365 17.37 12.32 31.14
N ALA A 366 17.16 11.74 32.33
CA ALA A 366 15.85 11.38 32.85
C ALA A 366 15.75 11.58 34.37
N ASN A 367 14.52 11.67 34.87
CA ASN A 367 14.17 11.61 36.28
C ASN A 367 13.31 10.37 36.51
N LEU A 368 13.71 9.50 37.44
CA LEU A 368 12.93 8.34 37.87
C LEU A 368 12.31 8.63 39.24
N TYR A 369 10.99 8.75 39.28
CA TYR A 369 10.20 8.95 40.49
C TYR A 369 9.78 7.58 41.05
N VAL A 370 10.26 7.25 42.25
CA VAL A 370 10.01 5.94 42.90
C VAL A 370 9.22 6.16 44.20
N PRO A 371 8.01 5.59 44.34
CA PRO A 371 7.19 5.73 45.54
C PRO A 371 7.85 5.17 46.81
N LYS A 372 7.57 5.79 47.97
CA LYS A 372 7.97 5.31 49.30
C LYS A 372 6.82 4.57 50.00
N GLY A 373 7.14 3.70 50.96
CA GLY A 373 6.15 3.04 51.83
C GLY A 373 5.18 2.09 51.11
N ARG A 374 5.52 1.61 49.91
CA ARG A 374 4.75 0.64 49.12
C ARG A 374 5.52 -0.67 49.00
N LYS A 375 4.82 -1.78 48.77
CA LYS A 375 5.44 -3.06 48.40
C LYS A 375 5.63 -3.11 46.88
N PHE A 376 6.87 -3.34 46.44
CA PHE A 376 7.24 -3.56 45.04
C PHE A 376 6.93 -5.01 44.59
N PRO A 377 6.77 -5.29 43.28
CA PRO A 377 6.85 -4.34 42.16
C PRO A 377 5.55 -3.52 41.96
N LEU A 378 5.71 -2.32 41.38
CA LEU A 378 4.63 -1.36 41.14
C LEU A 378 4.47 -1.06 39.64
N PRO A 379 3.28 -0.64 39.18
CA PRO A 379 3.08 -0.26 37.77
C PRO A 379 4.07 0.82 37.30
N GLY A 380 4.66 0.60 36.13
CA GLY A 380 5.60 1.52 35.50
C GLY A 380 4.91 2.49 34.55
N VAL A 381 5.37 3.74 34.49
CA VAL A 381 4.92 4.73 33.48
C VAL A 381 6.12 5.39 32.80
N VAL A 382 6.15 5.34 31.47
CA VAL A 382 7.06 6.16 30.63
C VAL A 382 6.37 7.48 30.30
N GLY A 383 6.88 8.57 30.87
CA GLY A 383 6.42 9.94 30.63
C GLY A 383 7.24 10.63 29.52
N SER A 384 6.58 11.34 28.61
CA SER A 384 7.25 12.13 27.57
C SER A 384 6.85 13.60 27.57
N CYS A 385 7.82 14.50 27.43
CA CYS A 385 7.58 15.93 27.34
C CYS A 385 7.09 16.36 25.95
N GLY A 386 6.23 17.38 25.92
CA GLY A 386 5.80 18.10 24.71
C GLY A 386 6.83 19.12 24.22
N HIS A 387 6.60 20.39 24.53
CA HIS A 387 7.39 21.52 24.07
C HIS A 387 7.75 22.43 25.26
N SER A 388 8.87 22.17 25.92
CA SER A 388 9.36 22.91 27.09
C SER A 388 10.86 23.21 26.96
N VAL A 389 11.24 24.44 27.27
CA VAL A 389 12.66 24.85 27.32
C VAL A 389 13.42 24.00 28.33
N ASN A 390 12.84 23.80 29.52
CA ASN A 390 13.44 23.06 30.63
C ASN A 390 13.08 21.56 30.64
N GLY A 391 12.54 21.04 29.52
CA GLY A 391 12.18 19.62 29.35
C GLY A 391 11.41 19.03 30.54
N LYS A 392 11.91 17.90 31.05
CA LYS A 392 11.39 17.11 32.18
C LYS A 392 11.38 17.86 33.52
N ALA A 393 12.11 18.96 33.63
CA ALA A 393 12.23 19.75 34.85
C ALA A 393 11.28 20.95 34.90
N ALA A 394 10.46 21.21 33.88
CA ALA A 394 9.41 22.23 33.96
C ALA A 394 8.19 21.77 34.77
N ASP A 395 7.51 22.73 35.40
CA ASP A 395 6.53 22.50 36.47
C ASP A 395 5.40 21.54 36.09
N THR A 396 4.84 21.65 34.88
CA THR A 396 3.78 20.75 34.39
C THR A 396 4.25 19.29 34.30
N TYR A 397 5.51 19.07 33.90
CA TYR A 397 6.09 17.73 33.76
C TYR A 397 6.50 17.14 35.11
N GLN A 398 6.98 17.97 36.02
CA GLN A 398 7.14 17.56 37.41
C GLN A 398 5.79 17.23 38.05
N ALA A 399 4.76 18.05 37.87
CA ALA A 399 3.46 17.90 38.53
C ALA A 399 2.78 16.55 38.21
N PHE A 400 2.71 16.12 36.94
CA PHE A 400 2.10 14.83 36.62
C PHE A 400 2.94 13.65 37.15
N ALA A 401 4.27 13.72 37.04
CA ALA A 401 5.16 12.64 37.50
C ALA A 401 5.11 12.48 39.03
N GLN A 402 5.05 13.60 39.77
CA GLN A 402 4.82 13.60 41.22
C GLN A 402 3.42 13.07 41.59
N GLY A 403 2.38 13.43 40.84
CA GLY A 403 1.01 12.95 41.06
C GLY A 403 0.90 11.44 40.90
N LEU A 404 1.42 10.90 39.80
CA LEU A 404 1.49 9.46 39.54
C LEU A 404 2.35 8.73 40.59
N ALA A 405 3.49 9.30 41.02
CA ALA A 405 4.30 8.72 42.08
C ALA A 405 3.55 8.63 43.43
N ARG A 406 2.77 9.66 43.80
CA ARG A 406 1.91 9.62 45.00
C ARG A 406 0.81 8.55 44.91
N LEU A 407 0.23 8.37 43.71
CA LEU A 407 -0.74 7.30 43.42
C LEU A 407 -0.13 5.88 43.45
N GLY A 408 1.20 5.76 43.41
CA GLY A 408 1.91 4.48 43.53
C GLY A 408 2.46 3.91 42.21
N TYR A 409 2.63 4.74 41.19
CA TYR A 409 3.32 4.38 39.95
C TYR A 409 4.81 4.70 40.04
N VAL A 410 5.67 3.88 39.42
CA VAL A 410 7.08 4.21 39.20
C VAL A 410 7.20 4.93 37.86
N VAL A 411 7.60 6.21 37.87
CA VAL A 411 7.50 7.08 36.68
C VAL A 411 8.89 7.47 36.20
N LEU A 412 9.22 7.09 34.96
CA LEU A 412 10.41 7.59 34.27
C LEU A 412 10.01 8.67 33.28
N ILE A 413 10.58 9.87 33.41
CA ILE A 413 10.41 10.97 32.45
C ILE A 413 11.77 11.45 31.94
N PHE A 414 11.89 11.66 30.64
CA PHE A 414 13.14 12.00 29.97
C PHE A 414 13.02 13.24 29.09
N ASP A 415 14.16 13.89 28.83
CA ASP A 415 14.22 15.04 27.93
C ASP A 415 14.15 14.60 26.45
N PRO A 416 13.29 15.23 25.63
CA PRO A 416 13.40 15.17 24.19
C PRO A 416 14.72 15.78 23.69
N ILE A 417 15.21 15.31 22.55
CA ILE A 417 16.31 15.97 21.81
C ILE A 417 15.90 17.42 21.53
N GLY A 418 16.75 18.39 21.87
CA GLY A 418 16.46 19.82 21.75
C GLY A 418 15.63 20.42 22.88
N GLN A 419 15.59 19.80 24.06
CA GLN A 419 14.91 20.31 25.27
C GLN A 419 15.71 19.96 26.53
N GLY A 420 15.57 20.78 27.59
CA GLY A 420 16.17 20.50 28.90
C GLY A 420 17.70 20.35 28.85
N GLU A 421 18.22 19.25 29.38
CA GLU A 421 19.65 18.94 29.39
C GLU A 421 20.14 18.37 28.03
N ARG A 422 19.28 18.32 26.99
CA ARG A 422 19.57 17.75 25.66
C ARG A 422 19.43 18.77 24.52
N LEU A 423 19.55 20.06 24.81
CA LEU A 423 19.83 21.09 23.80
C LEU A 423 21.12 20.72 23.03
N GLN A 424 21.11 20.85 21.71
CA GLN A 424 22.23 20.47 20.84
C GLN A 424 23.00 21.71 20.35
N TRP A 425 22.29 22.79 20.00
CA TRP A 425 22.91 24.03 19.51
C TRP A 425 22.93 25.13 20.58
N VAL A 426 23.88 25.01 21.50
CA VAL A 426 24.11 26.01 22.57
C VAL A 426 25.27 26.97 22.27
N ASP A 427 25.34 28.07 23.02
CA ASP A 427 26.49 28.99 23.06
C ASP A 427 27.47 28.64 24.20
N ALA A 428 28.51 29.47 24.36
CA ALA A 428 29.52 29.29 25.40
C ALA A 428 28.99 29.45 26.85
N ALA A 429 27.77 29.97 27.04
CA ALA A 429 27.07 30.05 28.31
C ALA A 429 25.98 28.96 28.47
N LEU A 430 26.02 27.94 27.60
CA LEU A 430 25.07 26.83 27.50
C LEU A 430 23.62 27.29 27.27
N LYS A 431 23.41 28.41 26.56
CA LYS A 431 22.08 28.91 26.17
C LYS A 431 21.73 28.50 24.73
N PRO A 432 20.46 28.18 24.43
CA PRO A 432 20.05 27.71 23.11
C PRO A 432 20.14 28.79 22.03
N ARG A 433 20.99 28.60 21.02
CA ARG A 433 21.21 29.54 19.91
C ARG A 433 20.09 29.53 18.87
N LEU A 434 19.39 28.40 18.74
CA LEU A 434 18.29 28.21 17.79
C LEU A 434 16.90 28.33 18.46
N GLY A 435 16.86 28.70 19.74
CA GLY A 435 15.72 28.36 20.61
C GLY A 435 15.69 26.86 20.92
N SER A 436 14.62 26.39 21.56
CA SER A 436 14.44 25.01 22.01
C SER A 436 13.13 24.41 21.50
N GLY A 437 12.97 23.09 21.61
CA GLY A 437 11.77 22.38 21.21
C GLY A 437 11.55 22.47 19.70
N THR A 438 10.36 22.88 19.25
CA THR A 438 9.93 22.79 17.84
C THR A 438 10.92 23.38 16.83
N ARG A 439 11.56 24.51 17.14
CA ARG A 439 12.53 25.14 16.22
C ARG A 439 13.83 24.34 16.10
N GLU A 440 14.26 23.70 17.19
CA GLU A 440 15.45 22.84 17.21
C GLU A 440 15.14 21.45 16.62
N HIS A 441 13.93 20.91 16.88
CA HIS A 441 13.42 19.70 16.23
C HIS A 441 13.45 19.81 14.69
N ILE A 442 13.03 20.96 14.14
CA ILE A 442 13.04 21.21 12.69
C ILE A 442 14.48 21.27 12.16
N TYR A 443 15.40 21.94 12.88
CA TYR A 443 16.79 22.05 12.43
C TYR A 443 17.51 20.70 12.40
N PHE A 444 17.24 19.83 13.38
CA PHE A 444 17.73 18.45 13.42
C PHE A 444 17.09 17.59 12.31
N GLY A 445 15.76 17.59 12.21
CA GLY A 445 15.04 16.76 11.24
C GLY A 445 15.30 17.13 9.78
N ASN A 446 15.48 18.41 9.45
CA ASN A 446 15.79 18.86 8.09
C ASN A 446 17.11 18.29 7.56
N GLN A 447 18.10 18.05 8.43
CA GLN A 447 19.37 17.42 8.05
C GLN A 447 19.20 15.92 7.79
N GLN A 448 18.32 15.26 8.55
CA GLN A 448 18.07 13.82 8.45
C GLN A 448 17.36 13.43 7.15
N PHE A 449 16.43 14.24 6.66
CA PHE A 449 15.77 14.00 5.36
C PHE A 449 16.77 13.91 4.18
N LEU A 450 17.93 14.58 4.26
CA LEU A 450 18.96 14.54 3.21
C LEU A 450 19.71 13.19 3.13
N VAL A 451 19.61 12.36 4.16
CA VAL A 451 20.24 11.03 4.25
C VAL A 451 19.24 9.88 4.41
N GLY A 452 17.94 10.15 4.20
CA GLY A 452 16.87 9.17 4.32
C GLY A 452 16.46 8.84 5.77
N GLU A 453 16.91 9.61 6.75
CA GLU A 453 16.64 9.44 8.17
C GLU A 453 15.40 10.23 8.63
N PHE A 454 14.77 9.79 9.72
CA PHE A 454 13.56 10.42 10.28
C PHE A 454 13.68 10.74 11.77
N PHE A 455 13.48 12.01 12.13
CA PHE A 455 13.56 12.49 13.51
C PHE A 455 12.53 11.86 14.46
N GLY A 456 11.37 11.43 13.92
CA GLY A 456 10.39 10.66 14.69
C GLY A 456 10.94 9.32 15.17
N SER A 457 11.68 8.60 14.33
CA SER A 457 12.40 7.36 14.70
C SER A 457 13.51 7.63 15.71
N TRP A 458 14.19 8.77 15.61
CA TRP A 458 15.22 9.13 16.58
C TRP A 458 14.66 9.33 17.98
N ARG A 459 13.53 10.04 18.09
CA ARG A 459 12.81 10.26 19.35
C ARG A 459 12.13 9.00 19.86
N ALA A 460 11.41 8.27 18.99
CA ALA A 460 10.73 7.02 19.35
C ALA A 460 11.69 6.00 19.93
N TRP A 461 12.90 5.89 19.36
CA TRP A 461 13.94 5.04 19.93
C TRP A 461 14.36 5.49 21.34
N ASP A 462 14.57 6.79 21.59
CA ASP A 462 14.88 7.27 22.94
C ASP A 462 13.79 6.88 23.96
N GLY A 463 12.52 6.84 23.55
CA GLY A 463 11.41 6.36 24.39
C GLY A 463 11.33 4.83 24.55
N ILE A 464 11.63 4.05 23.51
CA ILE A 464 11.77 2.57 23.60
C ILE A 464 12.93 2.21 24.54
N ARG A 465 14.00 3.01 24.51
CA ARG A 465 15.19 2.84 25.37
C ARG A 465 14.96 3.36 26.79
N ALA A 466 14.11 4.39 26.97
CA ALA A 466 13.57 4.75 28.27
C ALA A 466 12.73 3.61 28.87
N LEU A 467 11.91 2.93 28.07
CA LEU A 467 11.17 1.73 28.49
C LEU A 467 12.10 0.56 28.85
N ASP A 468 13.17 0.33 28.08
CA ASP A 468 14.20 -0.66 28.42
C ASP A 468 14.86 -0.36 29.78
N TYR A 469 15.17 0.91 30.08
CA TYR A 469 15.68 1.30 31.40
C TYR A 469 14.63 1.13 32.51
N LEU A 470 13.38 1.57 32.30
CA LEU A 470 12.30 1.41 33.27
C LEU A 470 12.08 -0.08 33.61
N LEU A 471 12.09 -0.96 32.62
CA LEU A 471 11.93 -2.41 32.80
C LEU A 471 13.15 -3.10 33.45
N SER A 472 14.31 -2.45 33.50
CA SER A 472 15.47 -2.96 34.24
C SER A 472 15.39 -2.74 35.76
N ARG A 473 14.40 -1.99 36.24
CA ARG A 473 14.26 -1.62 37.65
C ARG A 473 13.46 -2.66 38.44
N PRO A 474 13.99 -3.21 39.55
CA PRO A 474 13.26 -4.15 40.40
C PRO A 474 12.04 -3.53 41.11
N GLU A 475 11.94 -2.19 41.11
CA GLU A 475 10.76 -1.48 41.58
C GLU A 475 9.54 -1.60 40.62
N VAL A 476 9.74 -2.02 39.36
CA VAL A 476 8.74 -1.97 38.28
C VAL A 476 8.13 -3.33 37.99
N ASP A 477 6.81 -3.35 37.77
CA ASP A 477 6.07 -4.50 37.29
C ASP A 477 5.98 -4.48 35.76
N ALA A 478 6.70 -5.40 35.11
CA ALA A 478 6.70 -5.55 33.66
C ALA A 478 5.32 -5.92 33.06
N GLN A 479 4.38 -6.43 33.87
CA GLN A 479 3.01 -6.74 33.43
C GLN A 479 2.04 -5.57 33.65
N ARG A 480 2.49 -4.40 34.13
CA ARG A 480 1.68 -3.20 34.33
C ARG A 480 2.44 -1.94 33.89
N ILE A 481 2.59 -1.76 32.58
CA ILE A 481 3.31 -0.69 31.91
C ILE A 481 2.36 0.24 31.15
N GLY A 482 2.42 1.52 31.47
CA GLY A 482 1.77 2.59 30.70
C GLY A 482 2.74 3.60 30.09
N CYS A 483 2.25 4.41 29.16
CA CYS A 483 2.94 5.62 28.69
C CYS A 483 1.98 6.81 28.55
N THR A 484 2.51 8.04 28.75
CA THR A 484 1.72 9.27 28.64
C THR A 484 2.58 10.52 28.40
N GLY A 485 1.97 11.56 27.85
CA GLY A 485 2.54 12.88 27.65
C GLY A 485 1.48 13.81 27.04
N ASN A 486 1.80 15.09 26.84
CA ASN A 486 0.89 16.04 26.20
C ASN A 486 1.55 16.76 25.02
N SER A 487 0.76 17.30 24.08
CA SER A 487 1.28 17.93 22.86
C SER A 487 2.26 17.00 22.14
N GLY A 488 3.50 17.42 21.86
CA GLY A 488 4.54 16.55 21.27
C GLY A 488 4.89 15.29 22.09
N GLY A 489 4.58 15.27 23.40
CA GLY A 489 4.71 14.09 24.26
C GLY A 489 3.52 13.14 24.11
N GLY A 490 2.36 13.66 23.74
CA GLY A 490 1.18 12.89 23.34
C GLY A 490 1.38 12.22 21.99
N THR A 491 1.87 12.98 21.00
CA THR A 491 2.36 12.43 19.72
C THR A 491 3.39 11.32 19.94
N HIS A 492 4.32 11.52 20.87
CA HIS A 492 5.32 10.51 21.20
C HIS A 492 4.74 9.28 21.90
N THR A 493 3.75 9.48 22.79
CA THR A 493 3.00 8.40 23.45
C THR A 493 2.30 7.50 22.43
N ALA A 494 1.65 8.11 21.42
CA ALA A 494 1.05 7.39 20.30
C ALA A 494 2.08 6.60 19.48
N TYR A 495 3.26 7.16 19.22
CA TYR A 495 4.35 6.44 18.54
C TYR A 495 4.81 5.23 19.36
N LEU A 496 5.07 5.38 20.67
CA LEU A 496 5.56 4.29 21.51
C LEU A 496 4.54 3.14 21.58
N ALA A 497 3.26 3.44 21.77
CA ALA A 497 2.19 2.43 21.74
C ALA A 497 2.09 1.70 20.39
N ALA A 498 2.35 2.39 19.28
CA ALA A 498 2.34 1.81 17.94
C ALA A 498 3.61 1.01 17.57
N LEU A 499 4.72 1.22 18.29
CA LEU A 499 6.04 0.65 17.98
C LEU A 499 6.51 -0.45 18.95
N ASP A 500 5.99 -0.50 20.17
CA ASP A 500 6.44 -1.44 21.21
C ASP A 500 5.26 -2.10 21.96
N ASP A 501 5.07 -3.41 21.74
CA ASP A 501 3.95 -4.20 22.29
C ASP A 501 4.02 -4.43 23.80
N ARG A 502 5.08 -3.98 24.49
CA ARG A 502 5.19 -4.09 25.96
C ARG A 502 4.32 -3.06 26.69
N ILE A 503 3.86 -2.01 26.00
CA ILE A 503 2.99 -0.96 26.55
C ILE A 503 1.54 -1.44 26.53
N GLN A 504 0.91 -1.54 27.70
CA GLN A 504 -0.48 -2.04 27.82
C GLN A 504 -1.51 -0.92 27.90
N VAL A 505 -1.11 0.30 28.30
CA VAL A 505 -1.97 1.48 28.40
C VAL A 505 -1.24 2.71 27.83
N ALA A 506 -1.92 3.48 26.98
CA ALA A 506 -1.39 4.72 26.42
C ALA A 506 -2.40 5.86 26.65
N ALA A 507 -1.94 7.00 27.16
CA ALA A 507 -2.72 8.21 27.33
C ALA A 507 -2.03 9.40 26.63
N PRO A 508 -2.22 9.55 25.30
CA PRO A 508 -1.62 10.60 24.48
C PRO A 508 -2.37 11.93 24.49
#